data_AF-A0A921IKJ8-F1
#
_entry.id   AF-A0A921IKJ8-F1
#
_cell.length_a   1.000
_cell.length_b   1.000
_cell.length_c   1.000
_cell.angle_alpha   90.00
_cell.angle_beta   90.00
_cell.angle_gamma   90.00
#
_symmetry.space_group_name_H-M   'P 1'
#
loop_
_entity.id
_entity.type
_entity.pdbx_description
1 polymer ?
#
loop_
_entity_poly.entity_id
_entity_poly.type
_entity_poly.pdbx_seq_one_letter_code
_entity_poly.pdbx_strand_id
1 'polypeptide(L)'
;DRPDVIPDGCVNFAFLGQFADTPRDTVFTTEYSVRTAMEAVYGLLGVDRGVPEVWGSVYDIRTLLDSAVCLMDGCSPLDIDLPAPLALVKKPLLGLVRGTVLEQLLWEHKVLRDGML
;
A
#
# COMPACT_ATOMS: atom_id res chain seq x y z
N ASP A 1 -4.32 23.52 1.13
CA ASP A 1 -3.07 24.13 1.65
C ASP A 1 -1.94 24.12 0.64
N ARG A 2 -1.61 22.97 0.04
CA ARG A 2 -0.69 22.87 -1.10
C ARG A 2 -1.46 23.00 -2.43
N PRO A 3 -0.89 23.65 -3.47
CA PRO A 3 -1.50 23.70 -4.79
C PRO A 3 -1.25 22.41 -5.57
N ASP A 4 -2.18 22.05 -6.46
CA ASP A 4 -1.95 20.98 -7.44
C ASP A 4 -0.70 21.25 -8.28
N VAL A 5 -0.04 20.19 -8.76
CA VAL A 5 1.13 20.31 -9.66
C VAL A 5 0.82 21.21 -10.86
N ILE A 6 -0.34 21.00 -11.51
CA ILE A 6 -0.88 21.90 -12.53
C ILE A 6 -2.25 22.37 -12.03
N PRO A 7 -2.37 23.60 -11.51
CA PRO A 7 -3.66 24.13 -11.06
C PRO A 7 -4.68 24.21 -12.20
N ASP A 8 -5.97 24.05 -11.87
CA ASP A 8 -7.07 24.11 -12.84
C ASP A 8 -7.00 25.36 -13.74
N GLY A 9 -7.06 25.14 -15.06
CA GLY A 9 -7.02 26.20 -16.06
C GLY A 9 -5.62 26.72 -16.41
N CYS A 10 -4.56 26.26 -15.75
CA CYS A 10 -3.18 26.60 -16.13
C CYS A 10 -2.78 25.91 -17.44
N VAL A 11 -2.22 26.68 -18.38
CA VAL A 11 -1.80 26.19 -19.71
C VAL A 11 -0.28 26.21 -19.92
N ASN A 12 0.47 26.88 -19.03
CA ASN A 12 1.92 27.10 -19.19
C ASN A 12 2.66 27.29 -17.85
N PHE A 13 2.05 26.89 -16.73
CA PHE A 13 2.58 27.09 -15.38
C PHE A 13 2.30 25.87 -14.50
N ALA A 14 3.25 25.52 -13.62
CA ALA A 14 3.17 24.41 -12.69
C ALA A 14 3.95 24.67 -11.39
N PHE A 15 3.52 24.06 -10.28
CA PHE A 15 4.24 23.99 -9.02
C PHE A 15 4.95 22.64 -8.89
N LEU A 16 6.22 22.65 -8.49
CA LEU A 16 7.03 21.43 -8.35
C LEU A 16 7.58 21.28 -6.93
N GLY A 17 7.97 20.05 -6.61
CA GLY A 17 8.69 19.73 -5.38
C GLY A 17 7.77 19.51 -4.18
N GLN A 18 8.37 19.56 -3.00
CA GLN A 18 7.82 19.04 -1.74
C GLN A 18 6.58 19.79 -1.23
N PHE A 19 6.29 20.96 -1.80
CA PHE A 19 5.17 21.81 -1.41
C PHE A 19 4.06 21.84 -2.45
N ALA A 20 4.19 21.14 -3.57
CA ALA A 20 3.08 20.84 -4.48
C ALA A 20 2.26 19.66 -3.94
N ASP A 21 1.02 19.53 -4.40
CA ASP A 21 0.11 18.44 -4.05
C ASP A 21 0.01 17.44 -5.21
N THR A 22 0.29 16.17 -4.89
CA THR A 22 0.02 15.01 -5.75
C THR A 22 -0.45 13.84 -4.88
N PRO A 23 -1.41 13.01 -5.32
CA PRO A 23 -2.00 11.96 -4.49
C PRO A 23 -1.02 10.86 -4.06
N ARG A 24 -1.23 10.31 -2.86
CA ARG A 24 -0.60 9.08 -2.31
C ARG A 24 0.92 9.12 -2.05
N ASP A 25 1.68 10.01 -2.67
CA ASP A 25 3.15 10.03 -2.52
C ASP A 25 3.61 10.77 -1.25
N THR A 26 4.85 10.52 -0.84
CA THR A 26 5.42 10.99 0.43
C THR A 26 6.46 12.09 0.18
N VAL A 27 6.24 13.26 0.80
CA VAL A 27 7.22 14.35 0.81
C VAL A 27 8.44 14.02 1.65
N PHE A 28 9.44 14.92 1.64
CA PHE A 28 10.76 14.67 2.23
C PHE A 28 11.52 13.53 1.53
N THR A 29 11.16 13.25 0.27
CA THR A 29 11.82 12.25 -0.56
C THR A 29 12.27 12.88 -1.87
N THR A 30 13.40 12.43 -2.42
CA THR A 30 13.81 12.86 -3.76
C THR A 30 12.82 12.41 -4.83
N GLU A 31 12.16 11.27 -4.61
CA GLU A 31 11.12 10.71 -5.48
C GLU A 31 9.99 11.71 -5.72
N TYR A 32 9.47 12.35 -4.67
CA TYR A 32 8.39 13.33 -4.79
C TYR A 32 8.76 14.53 -5.68
N SER A 33 10.02 15.00 -5.58
CA SER A 33 10.53 16.07 -6.45
C SER A 33 10.58 15.63 -7.92
N VAL A 34 10.96 14.38 -8.18
CA VAL A 34 11.01 13.83 -9.54
C VAL A 34 9.61 13.58 -10.09
N ARG A 35 8.69 13.04 -9.28
CA ARG A 35 7.29 12.81 -9.64
C ARG A 35 6.59 14.10 -10.07
N THR A 36 6.62 15.12 -9.22
CA THR A 36 5.96 16.41 -9.52
C THR A 36 6.55 17.07 -10.78
N ALA A 37 7.86 16.94 -11.02
CA ALA A 37 8.49 17.36 -12.27
C ALA A 37 7.97 16.59 -13.49
N MET A 38 7.86 15.25 -13.38
CA MET A 38 7.35 14.41 -14.46
C MET A 38 5.89 14.71 -14.78
N GLU A 39 5.03 14.80 -13.77
CA GLU A 39 3.60 15.15 -13.90
C GLU A 39 3.41 16.51 -14.57
N ALA A 40 4.18 17.53 -14.17
CA ALA A 40 4.12 18.87 -14.77
C ALA A 40 4.55 18.87 -16.24
N VAL A 41 5.69 18.27 -16.56
CA VAL A 41 6.20 18.22 -17.94
C VAL A 41 5.25 17.44 -18.83
N TYR A 42 4.74 16.30 -18.36
CA TYR A 42 3.86 15.44 -19.14
C TYR A 42 2.51 16.09 -19.38
N GLY A 43 1.93 16.72 -18.35
CA GLY A 43 0.65 17.42 -18.47
C GLY A 43 0.71 18.67 -19.35
N LEU A 44 1.74 19.52 -19.18
CA LEU A 44 1.84 20.78 -19.94
C LEU A 44 2.31 20.60 -21.39
N LEU A 45 3.18 19.61 -21.66
CA LEU A 45 3.69 19.37 -23.02
C LEU A 45 2.93 18.29 -23.78
N GLY A 46 1.90 17.69 -23.18
CA GLY A 46 1.10 16.63 -23.81
C GLY A 46 1.93 15.40 -24.17
N VAL A 47 2.83 14.98 -23.28
CA VAL A 47 3.66 13.79 -23.51
C VAL A 47 2.77 12.54 -23.48
N ASP A 48 2.68 11.82 -24.60
CA ASP A 48 1.85 10.62 -24.74
C ASP A 48 2.50 9.38 -24.12
N ARG A 49 2.68 9.43 -22.79
CA ARG A 49 3.19 8.32 -21.99
C ARG A 49 2.66 8.44 -20.56
N GLY A 50 2.32 7.32 -19.93
CA GLY A 50 1.89 7.31 -18.53
C GLY A 50 3.03 7.68 -17.57
N VAL A 51 2.72 8.54 -16.59
CA VAL A 51 3.54 8.72 -15.38
C VAL A 51 3.29 7.50 -14.49
N PRO A 52 4.35 6.82 -13.98
CA PRO A 52 4.16 5.68 -13.11
C PRO A 52 3.44 6.09 -11.83
N GLU A 53 2.41 5.35 -11.41
CA GLU A 53 1.74 5.61 -10.14
C GLU A 53 2.67 5.37 -8.93
N VAL A 54 2.26 5.84 -7.76
CA VAL A 54 2.90 5.45 -6.50
C VAL A 54 2.72 3.94 -6.31
N TRP A 55 3.81 3.25 -5.94
CA TRP A 55 3.81 1.80 -5.77
C TRP A 55 2.62 1.33 -4.92
N GLY A 56 1.85 0.39 -5.46
CA GLY A 56 0.59 -0.09 -4.89
C GLY A 56 0.73 -1.06 -3.72
N SER A 57 1.79 -0.99 -2.91
CA SER A 57 2.02 -1.91 -1.78
C SER A 57 0.85 -1.97 -0.80
N VAL A 58 0.15 -0.84 -0.60
CA VAL A 58 -1.04 -0.77 0.26
C VAL A 58 -2.24 -1.57 -0.27
N TYR A 59 -2.22 -1.97 -1.54
CA TYR A 59 -3.25 -2.79 -2.19
C TYR A 59 -2.77 -4.23 -2.45
N ASP A 60 -1.49 -4.52 -2.29
CA ASP A 60 -0.94 -5.86 -2.45
C ASP A 60 -1.09 -6.66 -1.16
N ILE A 61 -2.01 -7.64 -1.17
CA ILE A 61 -2.29 -8.51 -0.02
C ILE A 61 -1.01 -9.16 0.51
N ARG A 62 -0.06 -9.51 -0.36
CA ARG A 62 1.22 -10.12 0.04
C ARG A 62 2.02 -9.19 0.94
N THR A 63 2.15 -7.92 0.52
CA THR A 63 2.83 -6.90 1.32
C THR A 63 2.09 -6.60 2.61
N LEU A 64 0.76 -6.62 2.61
CA LEU A 64 -0.04 -6.45 3.83
C LEU A 64 0.19 -7.60 4.83
N LEU A 65 0.23 -8.85 4.36
CA LEU A 65 0.51 -10.02 5.20
C LEU A 65 1.93 -9.97 5.79
N ASP A 66 2.94 -9.70 4.95
CA ASP A 66 4.33 -9.55 5.40
C ASP A 66 4.47 -8.42 6.42
N SER A 67 3.84 -7.26 6.16
CA SER A 67 3.88 -6.11 7.05
C SER A 67 3.23 -6.40 8.40
N ALA A 68 2.13 -7.16 8.42
CA ALA A 68 1.48 -7.58 9.66
C ALA A 68 2.38 -8.48 10.51
N VAL A 69 3.11 -9.42 9.90
CA VAL A 69 4.09 -10.25 10.60
C VAL A 69 5.26 -9.42 11.12
N CYS A 70 5.80 -8.51 10.31
CA CYS A 70 6.88 -7.60 10.72
C CYS A 70 6.46 -6.71 11.89
N LEU A 71 5.23 -6.18 11.88
CA LEU A 71 4.68 -5.37 12.97
C LEU A 71 4.55 -6.15 14.28
N MET A 72 4.38 -7.46 14.20
CA MET A 72 4.28 -8.38 15.33
C MET A 72 5.64 -8.97 15.74
N ASP A 73 6.74 -8.27 15.45
CA ASP A 73 8.11 -8.71 15.72
C ASP A 73 8.44 -10.10 15.13
N GLY A 74 7.82 -10.41 13.99
CA GLY A 74 7.97 -11.71 13.36
C GLY A 74 7.17 -12.83 14.03
N CYS A 75 6.20 -12.53 14.89
CA CYS A 75 5.19 -13.47 15.38
C CYS A 75 4.00 -13.57 14.41
N SER A 76 3.18 -14.62 14.50
CA SER A 76 1.95 -14.67 13.70
C SER A 76 0.96 -13.62 14.21
N PRO A 77 0.35 -12.80 13.35
CA PRO A 77 -0.76 -11.92 13.72
C PRO A 77 -1.97 -12.68 14.28
N LEU A 78 -2.07 -13.97 13.99
CA LEU A 78 -3.12 -14.80 14.56
C LEU A 78 -2.86 -15.09 16.04
N ASP A 79 -1.63 -15.01 16.56
CA ASP A 79 -1.34 -15.28 17.97
C ASP A 79 -1.84 -14.19 18.93
N ILE A 80 -2.36 -13.09 18.40
CA ILE A 80 -2.91 -11.98 19.19
C ILE A 80 -4.19 -12.42 19.90
N ASP A 81 -4.29 -12.10 21.19
CA ASP A 81 -5.52 -12.23 21.97
C ASP A 81 -6.56 -11.23 21.48
N LEU A 82 -7.50 -11.73 20.68
CA LEU A 82 -8.63 -10.95 20.19
C LEU A 82 -9.71 -10.82 21.29
N PRO A 83 -10.45 -9.70 21.35
CA PRO A 83 -11.56 -9.55 22.30
C PRO A 83 -12.65 -10.62 22.07
N ALA A 84 -13.41 -10.89 23.14
CA ALA A 84 -14.17 -12.13 23.34
C ALA A 84 -15.16 -12.60 22.24
N PRO A 85 -15.77 -11.76 21.36
CA PRO A 85 -16.54 -12.32 20.24
C PRO A 85 -15.65 -12.73 19.05
N LEU A 86 -14.52 -12.06 18.83
CA LEU A 86 -13.63 -12.29 17.69
C LEU A 86 -12.78 -13.55 17.87
N ALA A 87 -12.37 -13.88 19.10
CA ALA A 87 -11.63 -15.11 19.38
C ALA A 87 -12.44 -16.38 19.04
N LEU A 88 -13.76 -16.34 19.17
CA LEU A 88 -14.66 -17.47 18.90
C LEU A 88 -14.79 -17.79 17.40
N VAL A 89 -14.73 -16.78 16.53
CA VAL A 89 -14.82 -16.95 15.07
C VAL A 89 -13.50 -17.31 14.42
N LYS A 90 -12.36 -17.17 15.11
CA LYS A 90 -11.03 -17.46 14.57
C LYS A 90 -10.88 -18.92 14.11
N LYS A 91 -11.22 -19.90 14.97
CA LYS A 91 -11.10 -21.33 14.64
C LYS A 91 -11.97 -21.77 13.44
N PRO A 92 -13.28 -21.44 13.38
CA PRO A 92 -14.09 -21.82 12.22
C PRO A 92 -13.63 -21.13 10.94
N LEU A 93 -13.19 -19.86 11.00
CA LEU A 93 -12.61 -19.18 9.85
C LEU A 93 -11.38 -19.92 9.33
N LEU A 94 -10.45 -20.30 10.20
CA LEU A 94 -9.26 -21.09 9.85
C LEU A 94 -9.63 -22.42 9.17
N GLY A 95 -10.68 -23.10 9.66
CA GLY A 95 -11.21 -24.30 9.03
C GLY A 95 -11.73 -24.09 7.61
N LEU A 96 -12.29 -22.91 7.29
CA LEU A 96 -12.76 -22.58 5.94
C LEU A 96 -11.63 -22.30 4.96
N VAL A 97 -10.49 -21.81 5.44
CA VAL A 97 -9.33 -21.49 4.59
C VAL A 97 -8.55 -22.75 4.21
N ARG A 98 -8.69 -23.83 4.97
CA ARG A 98 -7.98 -25.09 4.78
C ARG A 98 -8.27 -25.72 3.41
N GLY A 99 -7.22 -26.18 2.74
CA GLY A 99 -7.23 -26.75 1.40
C GLY A 99 -7.31 -25.71 0.27
N THR A 100 -7.21 -24.42 0.57
CA THR A 100 -7.37 -23.35 -0.43
C THR A 100 -6.05 -22.63 -0.74
N VAL A 101 -6.03 -21.84 -1.82
CA VAL A 101 -4.91 -20.94 -2.14
C VAL A 101 -4.65 -19.93 -1.02
N LEU A 102 -5.68 -19.56 -0.25
CA LEU A 102 -5.52 -18.66 0.88
C LEU A 102 -4.70 -19.31 2.02
N GLU A 103 -4.84 -20.62 2.26
CA GLU A 103 -3.98 -21.33 3.23
C GLU A 103 -2.53 -21.27 2.79
N GLN A 104 -2.26 -21.57 1.51
CA GLN A 104 -0.90 -21.51 0.94
C GLN A 104 -0.31 -20.11 1.07
N LEU A 105 -1.07 -19.07 0.69
CA LEU A 105 -0.65 -17.67 0.78
C LEU A 105 -0.33 -17.27 2.23
N LEU A 106 -1.21 -17.60 3.18
CA LEU A 106 -1.00 -17.29 4.60
C LEU A 106 0.22 -18.04 5.18
N TRP A 107 0.51 -19.25 4.70
CA TRP A 107 1.66 -20.04 5.13
C TRP A 107 2.97 -19.48 4.55
N GLU A 108 3.00 -19.15 3.25
CA GLU A 108 4.14 -18.51 2.57
C GLU A 108 4.56 -17.20 3.25
N HIS A 109 3.58 -16.40 3.66
CA HIS A 109 3.79 -15.12 4.33
C HIS A 109 3.88 -15.24 5.87
N LYS A 110 4.08 -16.44 6.42
CA LYS A 110 4.33 -16.71 7.86
C LYS A 110 3.20 -16.26 8.82
N VAL A 111 2.01 -16.04 8.28
CA VAL A 111 0.80 -15.75 9.05
C VAL A 111 0.22 -17.04 9.62
N LEU A 112 0.17 -18.12 8.84
CA LEU A 112 -0.08 -19.46 9.36
C LEU A 112 1.23 -20.16 9.70
N ARG A 113 1.21 -20.97 10.76
CA ARG A 113 2.36 -21.77 11.22
C ARG A 113 1.91 -23.18 11.57
N ASP A 114 2.90 -24.07 11.72
CA ASP A 114 2.67 -25.46 12.10
C ASP A 114 1.87 -25.55 13.42
N GLY A 115 0.78 -26.32 13.38
CA GLY A 115 -0.11 -26.53 14.53
C GLY A 115 -1.26 -25.52 14.70
N MET A 116 -1.44 -24.56 13.79
CA MET A 116 -2.54 -23.59 13.85
C MET A 116 -3.83 -24.02 13.12
N LEU A 117 -3.81 -25.15 12.40
CA LEU A 117 -4.91 -25.71 11.61
C LEU A 117 -5.32 -27.12 12.06
#